data_AF-A0A543PW12-F1
#
_entry.id   AF-A0A543PW12-F1
#
_cell.length_a   1.000
_cell.length_b   1.000
_cell.length_c   1.000
_cell.angle_alpha   90.00
_cell.angle_beta   90.00
_cell.angle_gamma   90.00
#
_symmetry.space_group_name_H-M   'P 1'
#
loop_
_entity.id
_entity.type
_entity.pdbx_description
1 polymer ?
#
loop_
_entity_poly.entity_id
_entity_poly.type
_entity_poly.pdbx_seq_one_letter_code
_entity_poly.pdbx_strand_id
1 'polypeptide(L)'
;MALTPEQVLNKHFQTTQFRRGYEERDVDDFLDEIVAEMRSLIEQRDDYLKQLNDCRASKNQGAVRADGATAAMPVVGRPGDDAKLGGLTAKIQDAERAFKAASDRAAKAKADADNAERAARERIERAKAEAERAEAAAKSAVDNTALDEAQAKLTQLNTQVADAEAKLGQAQESARAAEAEARAAEERASRAATNAQAAAAAPAAATAGAGTSNLDAAGVIALAQRLHDEHVAAGESRRNELISEAEGRHAELLSTGQAKHDELVTTAQARHEEVTREAERLGAEAAAKREQILSEAGAQRDQMLSEAAAQRDQMLTEARERSTGMVAEAQQKKAALLEELDKQKGLLDRKIEELRGFEKNYRSNLKSYIEGQLHDLDGSRQEPAHAGNQS
;
A
#
# COMPACT_ATOMS: atom_id res chain seq x y z
N MET A 1 -42.36 -29.57 0.51
CA MET A 1 -40.98 -30.03 0.24
C MET A 1 -40.65 -31.09 1.29
N ALA A 2 -40.16 -32.27 0.90
CA ALA A 2 -40.12 -33.44 1.80
C ALA A 2 -38.88 -33.50 2.74
N LEU A 3 -37.89 -32.61 2.55
CA LEU A 3 -36.75 -32.46 3.47
C LEU A 3 -36.51 -30.98 3.78
N THR A 4 -36.34 -30.65 5.06
CA THR A 4 -35.88 -29.33 5.51
C THR A 4 -34.38 -29.39 5.85
N PRO A 5 -33.65 -28.26 5.79
CA PRO A 5 -32.23 -28.22 6.18
C PRO A 5 -32.00 -28.77 7.59
N GLU A 6 -32.92 -28.47 8.51
CA GLU A 6 -32.90 -28.96 9.90
C GLU A 6 -33.13 -30.48 10.01
N GLN A 7 -33.82 -31.11 9.05
CA GLN A 7 -34.00 -32.56 9.01
C GLN A 7 -32.74 -33.29 8.51
N VAL A 8 -31.89 -32.62 7.74
CA VAL A 8 -30.61 -33.15 7.27
C VAL A 8 -29.58 -33.12 8.40
N LEU A 9 -29.49 -32.00 9.14
CA LEU A 9 -28.60 -31.85 10.31
C LEU A 9 -28.93 -32.85 11.43
N ASN A 10 -30.22 -33.12 11.67
CA ASN A 10 -30.65 -34.03 12.74
C ASN A 10 -30.67 -35.51 12.31
N LYS A 11 -30.16 -35.85 11.11
CA LYS A 11 -30.24 -37.22 10.59
C LYS A 11 -29.08 -38.07 11.13
N HIS A 12 -29.44 -39.18 11.78
CA HIS A 12 -28.45 -40.13 12.31
C HIS A 12 -28.42 -41.38 11.42
N PHE A 13 -27.22 -41.81 11.04
CA PHE A 13 -27.01 -43.02 10.23
C PHE A 13 -26.56 -44.20 11.09
N GLN A 14 -26.91 -45.43 10.67
CA GLN A 14 -26.47 -46.65 11.37
C GLN A 14 -25.03 -47.00 10.99
N THR A 15 -24.16 -47.21 11.98
CA THR A 15 -22.76 -47.60 11.76
C THR A 15 -22.66 -49.10 11.41
N THR A 16 -22.01 -49.47 10.30
CA THR A 16 -21.84 -50.89 9.91
C THR A 16 -20.49 -51.43 10.36
N GLN A 17 -20.46 -52.48 11.20
CA GLN A 17 -19.20 -53.07 11.68
C GLN A 17 -18.58 -54.11 10.71
N PHE A 18 -19.39 -54.70 9.82
CA PHE A 18 -18.96 -55.81 8.94
C PHE A 18 -18.97 -55.47 7.44
N ARG A 19 -19.23 -54.21 7.07
CA ARG A 19 -19.15 -53.72 5.69
C ARG A 19 -18.34 -52.41 5.66
N ARG A 20 -17.61 -52.17 4.56
CA ARG A 20 -16.96 -50.88 4.32
C ARG A 20 -18.06 -49.83 4.17
N GLY A 21 -18.18 -48.93 5.15
CA GLY A 21 -19.03 -47.76 5.10
C GLY A 21 -18.29 -46.55 4.52
N TYR A 22 -19.01 -45.44 4.38
CA TYR A 22 -18.41 -44.13 4.15
C TYR A 22 -17.72 -43.64 5.43
N GLU A 23 -16.69 -42.82 5.29
CA GLU A 23 -16.04 -42.19 6.44
C GLU A 23 -16.98 -41.16 7.08
N GLU A 24 -17.15 -41.22 8.40
CA GLU A 24 -18.09 -40.36 9.14
C GLU A 24 -17.77 -38.88 8.93
N ARG A 25 -16.48 -38.51 8.96
CA ARG A 25 -16.02 -37.12 8.77
C ARG A 25 -16.31 -36.59 7.39
N ASP A 26 -16.01 -37.37 6.34
CA ASP A 26 -16.30 -36.99 4.95
C ASP A 26 -17.81 -36.83 4.71
N VAL A 27 -18.62 -37.66 5.38
CA VAL A 27 -20.08 -37.56 5.30
C VAL A 27 -20.56 -36.30 6.03
N ASP A 28 -20.05 -36.00 7.22
CA ASP A 28 -20.42 -34.80 7.97
C ASP A 28 -20.04 -33.51 7.22
N ASP A 29 -18.82 -33.43 6.67
CA ASP A 29 -18.36 -32.29 5.87
C ASP A 29 -19.24 -32.08 4.61
N PHE A 30 -19.63 -33.18 3.95
CA PHE A 30 -20.52 -33.13 2.79
C PHE A 30 -21.95 -32.72 3.16
N LEU A 31 -22.46 -33.14 4.32
CA LEU A 31 -23.79 -32.73 4.80
C LEU A 31 -23.83 -31.24 5.16
N ASP A 32 -22.75 -30.69 5.70
CA ASP A 32 -22.63 -29.24 5.97
C ASP A 32 -22.69 -28.43 4.66
N GLU A 33 -22.02 -28.88 3.60
CA GLU A 33 -22.10 -28.28 2.26
C GLU A 33 -23.53 -28.34 1.70
N ILE A 34 -24.20 -29.50 1.80
CA ILE A 34 -25.59 -29.66 1.36
C ILE A 34 -26.52 -28.71 2.13
N VAL A 35 -26.35 -28.57 3.44
CA VAL A 35 -27.21 -27.71 4.27
C VAL A 35 -27.02 -26.23 3.89
N ALA A 36 -25.78 -25.81 3.64
CA ALA A 36 -25.48 -24.47 3.15
C ALA A 36 -26.17 -24.22 1.79
N GLU A 37 -26.08 -25.17 0.86
CA GLU A 37 -26.70 -25.04 -0.46
C GLU A 37 -28.23 -25.10 -0.39
N MET A 38 -28.80 -25.93 0.49
CA MET A 38 -30.25 -25.97 0.69
C MET A 38 -30.79 -24.66 1.28
N ARG A 39 -30.05 -24.01 2.18
CA ARG A 39 -30.41 -22.68 2.70
C ARG A 39 -30.33 -21.63 1.60
N SER A 40 -29.26 -21.65 0.80
CA SER A 40 -29.10 -20.80 -0.38
C SER A 40 -30.24 -20.98 -1.39
N LEU A 41 -30.62 -22.22 -1.71
CA LEU A 41 -31.74 -22.52 -2.62
C LEU A 41 -33.09 -22.07 -2.08
N ILE A 42 -33.30 -22.13 -0.77
CA ILE A 42 -34.52 -21.61 -0.12
C ILE A 42 -34.57 -20.09 -0.21
N GLU A 43 -33.48 -19.39 0.07
CA GLU A 43 -33.37 -17.94 -0.08
C GLU A 43 -33.60 -17.52 -1.54
N GLN A 44 -32.94 -18.18 -2.49
CA GLN A 44 -33.14 -17.95 -3.92
C GLN A 44 -34.60 -18.19 -4.34
N ARG A 45 -35.24 -19.26 -3.85
CA ARG A 45 -36.66 -19.53 -4.09
C ARG A 45 -37.53 -18.40 -3.54
N ASP A 46 -37.25 -17.92 -2.34
CA ASP A 46 -38.04 -16.87 -1.69
C ASP A 46 -37.87 -15.53 -2.41
N ASP A 47 -36.67 -15.23 -2.89
CA ASP A 47 -36.39 -14.11 -3.77
C ASP A 47 -37.11 -14.23 -5.12
N TYR A 48 -37.09 -15.41 -5.74
CA TYR A 48 -37.84 -15.65 -6.98
C TYR A 48 -39.35 -15.54 -6.78
N LEU A 49 -39.89 -16.03 -5.66
CA LEU A 49 -41.31 -15.86 -5.31
C LEU A 49 -41.66 -14.38 -5.11
N LYS A 50 -40.78 -13.61 -4.48
CA LYS A 50 -40.94 -12.17 -4.31
C LYS A 50 -40.95 -11.46 -5.67
N GLN A 51 -39.97 -11.75 -6.53
CA GLN A 51 -39.90 -11.19 -7.89
C GLN A 51 -41.14 -11.56 -8.74
N LEU A 52 -41.64 -12.80 -8.62
CA LEU A 52 -42.85 -13.23 -9.30
C LEU A 52 -44.09 -12.51 -8.79
N ASN A 53 -44.21 -12.32 -7.47
CA ASN A 53 -45.32 -11.58 -6.89
C ASN A 53 -45.28 -10.09 -7.25
N ASP A 54 -44.10 -9.48 -7.31
CA ASP A 54 -43.92 -8.09 -7.74
C ASP A 54 -44.29 -7.92 -9.22
N CYS A 55 -43.85 -8.85 -10.09
CA CYS A 55 -44.22 -8.86 -11.50
C CYS A 55 -45.72 -9.11 -11.70
N ARG A 56 -46.33 -10.01 -10.92
CA ARG A 56 -47.79 -10.24 -10.96
C ARG A 56 -48.59 -9.06 -10.45
N ALA A 57 -48.13 -8.41 -9.38
CA ALA A 57 -48.73 -7.18 -8.85
C ALA A 57 -48.72 -6.07 -9.92
N SER A 58 -47.62 -5.93 -10.66
CA SER A 58 -47.57 -4.98 -11.78
C SER A 58 -48.52 -5.32 -12.94
N LYS A 59 -48.83 -6.61 -13.14
CA LYS A 59 -49.76 -7.10 -14.17
C LYS A 59 -51.19 -7.29 -13.65
N ASN A 60 -51.47 -6.80 -12.43
CA ASN A 60 -52.76 -6.91 -11.75
C ASN A 60 -53.30 -8.36 -11.66
N GLN A 61 -52.39 -9.33 -11.52
CA GLN A 61 -52.71 -10.75 -11.33
C GLN A 61 -52.59 -11.13 -9.84
N GLY A 62 -53.40 -12.08 -9.39
CA GLY A 62 -53.40 -12.54 -8.00
C GLY A 62 -52.05 -13.11 -7.56
N ALA A 63 -51.66 -12.80 -6.31
CA ALA A 63 -50.42 -13.28 -5.70
C ALA A 63 -50.41 -14.81 -5.58
N VAL A 64 -49.28 -15.43 -5.90
CA VAL A 64 -49.06 -16.85 -5.58
C VAL A 64 -48.67 -16.89 -4.13
N ARG A 65 -49.60 -17.36 -3.30
CA ARG A 65 -49.30 -17.70 -1.92
C ARG A 65 -48.42 -18.93 -1.91
N ALA A 66 -47.41 -18.93 -1.03
CA ALA A 66 -46.59 -20.10 -0.76
C ALA A 66 -47.40 -21.27 -0.14
N ASP A 67 -48.64 -21.01 0.28
CA ASP A 67 -49.56 -21.98 0.88
C ASP A 67 -51.01 -21.76 0.42
N GLY A 68 -51.69 -22.83 0.00
CA GLY A 68 -53.08 -22.82 -0.44
C GLY A 68 -54.04 -23.24 0.67
N ALA A 69 -54.85 -22.31 1.19
CA ALA A 69 -56.11 -22.60 1.89
C ALA A 69 -57.05 -21.36 2.01
N THR A 70 -58.20 -21.47 1.34
CA THR A 70 -59.59 -21.02 1.65
C THR A 70 -59.98 -19.62 2.18
N ALA A 71 -60.78 -18.92 1.35
CA ALA A 71 -62.14 -18.36 1.58
C ALA A 71 -62.45 -17.23 2.61
N ALA A 72 -63.10 -16.13 2.15
CA ALA A 72 -64.36 -15.55 2.70
C ALA A 72 -64.82 -14.27 1.95
N MET A 73 -66.15 -14.07 1.87
CA MET A 73 -66.94 -13.07 1.09
C MET A 73 -67.10 -11.66 1.78
N PRO A 74 -67.59 -10.60 1.09
CA PRO A 74 -67.65 -9.22 1.62
C PRO A 74 -69.01 -8.80 2.23
N VAL A 75 -68.98 -7.78 3.09
CA VAL A 75 -70.13 -7.16 3.81
C VAL A 75 -70.59 -5.87 3.12
N VAL A 76 -71.89 -5.55 3.22
CA VAL A 76 -72.61 -4.44 2.53
C VAL A 76 -72.42 -3.08 3.24
N GLY A 77 -72.05 -2.03 2.50
CA GLY A 77 -71.91 -0.62 2.93
C GLY A 77 -72.89 0.33 2.20
N ARG A 78 -73.29 1.42 2.88
CA ARG A 78 -74.37 2.35 2.51
C ARG A 78 -73.87 3.45 1.54
N PRO A 79 -74.57 3.73 0.42
CA PRO A 79 -74.04 4.53 -0.68
C PRO A 79 -74.01 6.03 -0.34
N GLY A 80 -72.86 6.52 0.10
CA GLY A 80 -72.62 7.94 0.35
C GLY A 80 -71.35 8.22 1.13
N ASP A 81 -71.02 7.36 2.09
CA ASP A 81 -69.80 7.45 2.89
C ASP A 81 -68.62 6.70 2.24
N ASP A 82 -68.91 5.67 1.43
CA ASP A 82 -67.93 4.90 0.66
C ASP A 82 -67.11 5.73 -0.34
N ALA A 83 -67.69 6.79 -0.91
CA ALA A 83 -67.00 7.62 -1.89
C ALA A 83 -65.97 8.57 -1.23
N LYS A 84 -66.28 9.09 -0.05
CA LYS A 84 -65.36 9.96 0.71
C LYS A 84 -64.31 9.14 1.45
N LEU A 85 -64.69 8.02 2.05
CA LEU A 85 -63.76 7.04 2.61
C LEU A 85 -62.87 6.45 1.52
N GLY A 86 -63.39 6.10 0.35
CA GLY A 86 -62.61 5.62 -0.79
C GLY A 86 -61.62 6.66 -1.32
N GLY A 87 -62.02 7.94 -1.40
CA GLY A 87 -61.13 9.04 -1.80
C GLY A 87 -60.02 9.35 -0.77
N LEU A 88 -60.32 9.27 0.53
CA LEU A 88 -59.31 9.37 1.59
C LEU A 88 -58.39 8.15 1.62
N THR A 89 -58.92 6.95 1.43
CA THR A 89 -58.15 5.70 1.37
C THR A 89 -57.24 5.68 0.15
N ALA A 90 -57.68 6.18 -1.00
CA ALA A 90 -56.84 6.35 -2.19
C ALA A 90 -55.69 7.34 -1.94
N LYS A 91 -55.97 8.48 -1.29
CA LYS A 91 -54.92 9.46 -0.95
C LYS A 91 -53.93 8.92 0.09
N ILE A 92 -54.39 8.13 1.06
CA ILE A 92 -53.51 7.44 2.02
C ILE A 92 -52.66 6.40 1.30
N GLN A 93 -53.23 5.60 0.39
CA GLN A 93 -52.46 4.64 -0.42
C GLN A 93 -51.44 5.31 -1.33
N ASP A 94 -51.78 6.44 -1.96
CA ASP A 94 -50.85 7.20 -2.79
C ASP A 94 -49.73 7.81 -1.95
N ALA A 95 -50.05 8.33 -0.75
CA ALA A 95 -49.06 8.82 0.20
C ALA A 95 -48.16 7.70 0.74
N GLU A 96 -48.71 6.52 1.02
CA GLU A 96 -47.94 5.33 1.46
C GLU A 96 -47.05 4.79 0.33
N ARG A 97 -47.52 4.78 -0.92
CA ARG A 97 -46.69 4.44 -2.09
C ARG A 97 -45.58 5.46 -2.30
N ALA A 98 -45.87 6.75 -2.14
CA ALA A 98 -44.87 7.80 -2.23
C ALA A 98 -43.83 7.69 -1.10
N PHE A 99 -44.26 7.38 0.13
CA PHE A 99 -43.37 7.18 1.27
C PHE A 99 -42.51 5.92 1.09
N LYS A 100 -43.10 4.82 0.59
CA LYS A 100 -42.36 3.58 0.33
C LYS A 100 -41.36 3.77 -0.81
N ALA A 101 -41.75 4.43 -1.89
CA ALA A 101 -40.83 4.78 -2.97
C ALA A 101 -39.70 5.73 -2.52
N ALA A 102 -39.98 6.68 -1.61
CA ALA A 102 -38.96 7.54 -1.02
C ALA A 102 -38.02 6.75 -0.10
N SER A 103 -38.56 5.83 0.70
CA SER A 103 -37.79 4.92 1.56
C SER A 103 -36.90 3.98 0.75
N ASP A 104 -37.41 3.41 -0.34
CA ASP A 104 -36.65 2.52 -1.22
C ASP A 104 -35.53 3.27 -1.96
N ARG A 105 -35.78 4.53 -2.36
CA ARG A 105 -34.74 5.41 -2.92
C ARG A 105 -33.66 5.77 -1.89
N ALA A 106 -34.04 6.03 -0.64
CA ALA A 106 -33.09 6.29 0.44
C ALA A 106 -32.26 5.04 0.79
N ALA A 107 -32.89 3.87 0.81
CA ALA A 107 -32.22 2.59 1.02
C ALA A 107 -31.23 2.28 -0.12
N LYS A 108 -31.65 2.51 -1.37
CA LYS A 108 -30.78 2.34 -2.54
C LYS A 108 -29.59 3.31 -2.52
N ALA A 109 -29.83 4.59 -2.23
CA ALA A 109 -28.76 5.59 -2.11
C ALA A 109 -27.77 5.24 -0.99
N LYS A 110 -28.24 4.67 0.12
CA LYS A 110 -27.38 4.20 1.21
C LYS A 110 -26.55 2.97 0.79
N ALA A 111 -27.14 2.02 0.09
CA ALA A 111 -26.42 0.87 -0.45
C ALA A 111 -25.37 1.26 -1.51
N ASP A 112 -25.69 2.23 -2.37
CA ASP A 112 -24.76 2.77 -3.36
C ASP A 112 -23.60 3.52 -2.68
N ALA A 113 -23.86 4.25 -1.59
CA ALA A 113 -22.84 4.90 -0.78
C ALA A 113 -21.94 3.88 -0.05
N ASP A 114 -22.51 2.84 0.57
CA ASP A 114 -21.76 1.78 1.25
C ASP A 114 -20.89 0.98 0.25
N ASN A 115 -21.39 0.74 -0.97
CA ASN A 115 -20.62 0.10 -2.03
C ASN A 115 -19.49 1.00 -2.55
N ALA A 116 -19.72 2.31 -2.68
CA ALA A 116 -18.68 3.26 -3.05
C ALA A 116 -17.58 3.37 -1.97
N GLU A 117 -17.95 3.35 -0.68
CA GLU A 117 -16.99 3.32 0.41
C GLU A 117 -16.17 2.02 0.42
N ARG A 118 -16.80 0.87 0.20
CA ARG A 118 -16.07 -0.42 0.08
C ARG A 118 -15.09 -0.39 -1.09
N ALA A 119 -15.51 0.08 -2.26
CA ALA A 119 -14.64 0.22 -3.42
C ALA A 119 -13.47 1.20 -3.19
N ALA A 120 -13.71 2.30 -2.47
CA ALA A 120 -12.66 3.25 -2.09
C ALA A 120 -11.66 2.63 -1.11
N ARG A 121 -12.14 1.89 -0.10
CA ARG A 121 -11.29 1.15 0.85
C ARG A 121 -10.46 0.09 0.15
N GLU A 122 -11.05 -0.68 -0.76
CA GLU A 122 -10.32 -1.68 -1.55
C GLU A 122 -9.25 -1.05 -2.44
N ARG A 123 -9.51 0.12 -3.04
CA ARG A 123 -8.50 0.86 -3.82
C ARG A 123 -7.36 1.37 -2.93
N ILE A 124 -7.67 1.87 -1.74
CA ILE A 124 -6.65 2.30 -0.77
C ILE A 124 -5.80 1.12 -0.31
N GLU A 125 -6.41 -0.02 0.01
CA GLU A 125 -5.68 -1.22 0.43
C GLU A 125 -4.85 -1.80 -0.72
N ARG A 126 -5.33 -1.78 -1.97
CA ARG A 126 -4.51 -2.15 -3.13
C ARG A 126 -3.33 -1.21 -3.33
N ALA A 127 -3.54 0.10 -3.22
CA ALA A 127 -2.48 1.09 -3.34
C ALA A 127 -1.43 0.96 -2.21
N LYS A 128 -1.87 0.66 -0.97
CA LYS A 128 -0.95 0.34 0.14
C LYS A 128 -0.18 -0.95 -0.11
N ALA A 129 -0.84 -2.00 -0.55
CA ALA A 129 -0.17 -3.27 -0.85
C ALA A 129 0.84 -3.13 -2.00
N GLU A 130 0.55 -2.30 -3.01
CA GLU A 130 1.50 -1.97 -4.08
C GLU A 130 2.68 -1.14 -3.57
N ALA A 131 2.44 -0.17 -2.68
CA ALA A 131 3.49 0.62 -2.04
C ALA A 131 4.39 -0.24 -1.14
N GLU A 132 3.82 -1.12 -0.31
CA GLU A 132 4.57 -2.07 0.51
C GLU A 132 5.38 -3.06 -0.33
N ARG A 133 4.82 -3.54 -1.46
CA ARG A 133 5.56 -4.38 -2.40
C ARG A 133 6.69 -3.63 -3.07
N ALA A 134 6.48 -2.36 -3.45
CA ALA A 134 7.52 -1.52 -4.03
C ALA A 134 8.63 -1.22 -3.01
N GLU A 135 8.29 -0.99 -1.75
CA GLU A 135 9.26 -0.77 -0.66
C GLU A 135 10.03 -2.06 -0.33
N ALA A 136 9.37 -3.21 -0.26
CA ALA A 136 10.03 -4.50 -0.09
C ALA A 136 10.93 -4.87 -1.28
N ALA A 137 10.52 -4.54 -2.51
CA ALA A 137 11.33 -4.72 -3.70
C ALA A 137 12.55 -3.78 -3.70
N ALA A 138 12.38 -2.51 -3.30
CA ALA A 138 13.48 -1.56 -3.16
C ALA A 138 14.47 -2.00 -2.07
N LYS A 139 13.97 -2.47 -0.92
CA LYS A 139 14.81 -2.95 0.19
C LYS A 139 15.60 -4.19 -0.20
N SER A 140 14.97 -5.18 -0.82
CA SER A 140 15.66 -6.38 -1.30
C SER A 140 16.63 -6.10 -2.46
N ALA A 141 16.35 -5.10 -3.32
CA ALA A 141 17.31 -4.65 -4.32
C ALA A 141 18.54 -3.99 -3.69
N VAL A 142 18.37 -3.16 -2.65
CA VAL A 142 19.50 -2.56 -1.90
C VAL A 142 20.29 -3.62 -1.16
N ASP A 143 19.63 -4.58 -0.51
CA ASP A 143 20.31 -5.66 0.21
C ASP A 143 21.09 -6.56 -0.76
N ASN A 144 20.53 -6.91 -1.92
CA ASN A 144 21.23 -7.72 -2.94
C ASN A 144 22.40 -6.97 -3.59
N THR A 145 22.23 -5.69 -3.95
CA THR A 145 23.32 -4.88 -4.51
C THR A 145 24.46 -4.68 -3.51
N ALA A 146 24.15 -4.46 -2.22
CA ALA A 146 25.16 -4.40 -1.17
C ALA A 146 25.89 -5.75 -0.98
N LEU A 147 25.19 -6.87 -1.13
CA LEU A 147 25.78 -8.21 -1.05
C LEU A 147 26.69 -8.50 -2.25
N ASP A 148 26.26 -8.12 -3.46
CA ASP A 148 27.04 -8.25 -4.69
C ASP A 148 28.31 -7.37 -4.64
N GLU A 149 28.21 -6.13 -4.16
CA GLU A 149 29.37 -5.25 -3.96
C GLU A 149 30.34 -5.78 -2.90
N ALA A 150 29.84 -6.36 -1.81
CA ALA A 150 30.66 -6.99 -0.78
C ALA A 150 31.39 -8.24 -1.32
N GLN A 151 30.71 -9.05 -2.14
CA GLN A 151 31.30 -10.21 -2.82
C GLN A 151 32.34 -9.80 -3.87
N ALA A 152 32.09 -8.73 -4.63
CA ALA A 152 33.06 -8.18 -5.58
C ALA A 152 34.32 -7.65 -4.87
N LYS A 153 34.17 -6.99 -3.72
CA LYS A 153 35.30 -6.54 -2.89
C LYS A 153 36.08 -7.72 -2.31
N LEU A 154 35.40 -8.78 -1.87
CA LEU A 154 36.06 -10.00 -1.38
C LEU A 154 36.85 -10.72 -2.47
N THR A 155 36.29 -10.85 -3.68
CA THR A 155 37.02 -11.46 -4.81
C THR A 155 38.21 -10.61 -5.24
N GLN A 156 38.06 -9.28 -5.26
CA GLN A 156 39.17 -8.35 -5.54
C GLN A 156 40.28 -8.40 -4.48
N LEU A 157 39.94 -8.49 -3.19
CA LEU A 157 40.93 -8.65 -2.13
C LEU A 157 41.66 -10.00 -2.26
N ASN A 158 40.94 -11.06 -2.60
CA ASN A 158 41.53 -12.39 -2.76
C ASN A 158 42.48 -12.46 -3.97
N THR A 159 42.15 -11.78 -5.09
CA THR A 159 43.08 -11.67 -6.22
C THR A 159 44.31 -10.82 -5.88
N GLN A 160 44.15 -9.74 -5.12
CA GLN A 160 45.28 -8.93 -4.65
C GLN A 160 46.21 -9.72 -3.71
N VAL A 161 45.65 -10.56 -2.82
CA VAL A 161 46.45 -11.45 -1.96
C VAL A 161 47.19 -12.48 -2.81
N ALA A 162 46.53 -13.11 -3.79
CA ALA A 162 47.18 -14.06 -4.69
C ALA A 162 48.31 -13.42 -5.52
N ASP A 163 48.10 -12.20 -6.04
CA ASP A 163 49.13 -11.44 -6.76
C ASP A 163 50.30 -11.05 -5.85
N ALA A 164 50.03 -10.70 -4.59
CA ALA A 164 51.06 -10.40 -3.60
C ALA A 164 51.87 -11.64 -3.21
N GLU A 165 51.21 -12.79 -3.03
CA GLU A 165 51.85 -14.08 -2.78
C GLU A 165 52.71 -14.53 -3.97
N ALA A 166 52.23 -14.36 -5.20
CA ALA A 166 53.01 -14.66 -6.42
C ALA A 166 54.27 -13.79 -6.51
N LYS A 167 54.16 -12.49 -6.19
CA LYS A 167 55.32 -11.58 -6.14
C LYS A 167 56.30 -11.96 -5.03
N LEU A 168 55.81 -12.39 -3.87
CA LEU A 168 56.64 -12.89 -2.76
C LEU A 168 57.38 -14.18 -3.16
N GLY A 169 56.71 -15.09 -3.87
CA GLY A 169 57.32 -16.30 -4.42
C GLY A 169 58.44 -15.99 -5.42
N GLN A 170 58.19 -15.09 -6.38
CA GLN A 170 59.21 -14.64 -7.34
C GLN A 170 60.39 -13.93 -6.66
N ALA A 171 60.14 -13.14 -5.61
CA ALA A 171 61.18 -12.51 -4.81
C ALA A 171 62.02 -13.55 -4.02
N GLN A 172 61.39 -14.59 -3.48
CA GLN A 172 62.11 -15.68 -2.80
C GLN A 172 62.92 -16.54 -3.77
N GLU A 173 62.40 -16.81 -4.96
CA GLU A 173 63.13 -17.55 -6.01
C GLU A 173 64.33 -16.75 -6.52
N SER A 174 64.17 -15.44 -6.76
CA SER A 174 65.28 -14.57 -7.15
C SER A 174 66.33 -14.41 -6.04
N ALA A 175 65.91 -14.36 -4.77
CA ALA A 175 66.84 -14.40 -3.64
C ALA A 175 67.62 -15.72 -3.57
N ARG A 176 66.93 -16.87 -3.74
CA ARG A 176 67.59 -18.19 -3.76
C ARG A 176 68.53 -18.35 -4.95
N ALA A 177 68.17 -17.82 -6.13
CA ALA A 177 69.03 -17.81 -7.30
C ALA A 177 70.29 -16.95 -7.06
N ALA A 178 70.12 -15.75 -6.50
CA ALA A 178 71.24 -14.87 -6.17
C ALA A 178 72.17 -15.49 -5.10
N GLU A 179 71.63 -16.17 -4.08
CA GLU A 179 72.43 -16.90 -3.09
C GLU A 179 73.18 -18.09 -3.70
N ALA A 180 72.56 -18.81 -4.64
CA ALA A 180 73.21 -19.92 -5.35
C ALA A 180 74.33 -19.42 -6.28
N GLU A 181 74.13 -18.28 -6.95
CA GLU A 181 75.15 -17.63 -7.77
C GLU A 181 76.32 -17.10 -6.92
N ALA A 182 76.03 -16.53 -5.75
CA ALA A 182 77.06 -16.09 -4.79
C ALA A 182 77.88 -17.28 -4.28
N ARG A 183 77.24 -18.38 -3.88
CA ARG A 183 77.93 -19.62 -3.47
C ARG A 183 78.75 -20.23 -4.62
N ALA A 184 78.23 -20.25 -5.83
CA ALA A 184 78.96 -20.71 -7.00
C ALA A 184 80.16 -19.81 -7.35
N ALA A 185 80.04 -18.50 -7.11
CA ALA A 185 81.15 -17.55 -7.27
C ALA A 185 82.22 -17.74 -6.20
N GLU A 186 81.85 -18.01 -4.94
CA GLU A 186 82.77 -18.35 -3.86
C GLU A 186 83.46 -19.72 -4.09
N GLU A 187 82.73 -20.71 -4.60
CA GLU A 187 83.32 -22.00 -5.00
C GLU A 187 84.27 -21.86 -6.21
N ARG A 188 83.94 -21.01 -7.18
CA ARG A 188 84.85 -20.69 -8.29
C ARG A 188 86.06 -19.90 -7.83
N ALA A 189 85.91 -18.97 -6.90
CA ALA A 189 87.00 -18.21 -6.30
C ALA A 189 87.92 -19.12 -5.47
N SER A 190 87.35 -20.06 -4.69
CA SER A 190 88.15 -21.02 -3.92
C SER A 190 88.85 -22.06 -4.80
N ARG A 191 88.21 -22.53 -5.88
CA ARG A 191 88.85 -23.37 -6.92
C ARG A 191 89.92 -22.63 -7.71
N ALA A 192 89.71 -21.36 -8.02
CA ALA A 192 90.72 -20.51 -8.66
C ALA A 192 91.89 -20.25 -7.72
N ALA A 193 91.65 -20.08 -6.41
CA ALA A 193 92.70 -19.98 -5.41
C ALA A 193 93.47 -21.31 -5.26
N THR A 194 92.80 -22.46 -5.28
CA THR A 194 93.50 -23.77 -5.25
C THR A 194 94.28 -24.04 -6.55
N ASN A 195 93.77 -23.64 -7.72
CA ASN A 195 94.50 -23.72 -8.98
C ASN A 195 95.68 -22.74 -9.06
N ALA A 196 95.54 -21.53 -8.50
CA ALA A 196 96.64 -20.57 -8.38
C ALA A 196 97.71 -21.08 -7.39
N GLN A 197 97.30 -21.77 -6.32
CA GLN A 197 98.20 -22.37 -5.35
C GLN A 197 98.84 -23.67 -5.86
N ALA A 198 98.18 -24.40 -6.78
CA ALA A 198 98.76 -25.50 -7.54
C ALA A 198 99.71 -25.03 -8.67
N ALA A 199 99.46 -23.87 -9.27
CA ALA A 199 100.36 -23.23 -10.23
C ALA A 199 101.59 -22.56 -9.56
N ALA A 200 101.52 -22.26 -8.26
CA ALA A 200 102.63 -21.76 -7.46
C ALA A 200 103.52 -22.86 -6.84
N ALA A 201 103.20 -24.15 -7.08
CA ALA A 201 103.94 -25.30 -6.58
C ALA A 201 104.55 -26.14 -7.73
N ALA A 202 105.33 -25.50 -8.60
CA ALA A 202 106.34 -26.17 -9.43
C ALA A 202 107.60 -25.29 -9.50
N PRO A 203 108.79 -25.79 -9.13
CA PRO A 203 109.99 -24.98 -9.01
C PRO A 203 110.65 -24.80 -10.38
N ALA A 204 110.80 -23.55 -10.83
CA ALA A 204 111.77 -23.19 -11.85
C ALA A 204 112.87 -22.35 -11.19
N ALA A 205 113.83 -23.07 -10.60
CA ALA A 205 115.13 -22.53 -10.23
C ALA A 205 115.86 -22.11 -11.52
N ALA A 206 116.20 -20.82 -11.60
CA ALA A 206 117.09 -20.30 -12.62
C ALA A 206 118.55 -20.59 -12.26
N THR A 207 119.28 -21.24 -13.15
CA THR A 207 120.74 -21.22 -13.23
C THR A 207 121.19 -20.43 -14.45
N ALA A 208 121.81 -19.27 -14.21
CA ALA A 208 122.88 -18.61 -14.96
C ALA A 208 122.92 -17.16 -14.44
N GLY A 209 123.99 -16.63 -13.85
CA GLY A 209 125.38 -16.79 -14.21
C GLY A 209 125.84 -15.52 -14.93
N ALA A 210 126.27 -14.52 -14.16
CA ALA A 210 127.25 -13.47 -14.50
C ALA A 210 127.18 -12.41 -13.39
N GLY A 211 128.24 -12.13 -12.64
CA GLY A 211 129.46 -11.60 -13.23
C GLY A 211 129.45 -10.09 -13.02
N THR A 212 129.86 -9.69 -11.82
CA THR A 212 130.51 -8.42 -11.47
C THR A 212 130.50 -7.32 -12.52
N SER A 213 129.71 -6.28 -12.29
CA SER A 213 130.16 -4.90 -12.51
C SER A 213 129.23 -3.95 -11.73
N ASN A 214 129.83 -3.06 -10.94
CA ASN A 214 129.16 -2.05 -10.14
C ASN A 214 128.10 -1.29 -10.95
N LEU A 215 126.83 -1.57 -10.67
CA LEU A 215 125.68 -0.71 -10.92
C LEU A 215 124.79 -0.83 -9.67
N ASP A 216 124.62 0.28 -8.96
CA ASP A 216 124.10 0.37 -7.60
C ASP A 216 122.83 -0.47 -7.33
N ALA A 217 122.90 -1.44 -6.41
CA ALA A 217 121.72 -2.14 -5.85
C ALA A 217 120.70 -1.16 -5.23
N ALA A 218 121.17 0.00 -4.77
CA ALA A 218 120.35 1.11 -4.32
C ALA A 218 119.49 1.71 -5.44
N GLY A 219 119.98 1.74 -6.69
CA GLY A 219 119.24 2.28 -7.84
C GLY A 219 118.06 1.42 -8.27
N VAL A 220 118.19 0.10 -8.20
CA VAL A 220 117.09 -0.83 -8.54
C VAL A 220 116.03 -0.88 -7.44
N ILE A 221 116.43 -0.81 -6.16
CA ILE A 221 115.49 -0.71 -5.04
C ILE A 221 114.75 0.65 -5.07
N ALA A 222 115.45 1.74 -5.38
CA ALA A 222 114.82 3.05 -5.54
C ALA A 222 113.85 3.09 -6.74
N LEU A 223 114.18 2.40 -7.84
CA LEU A 223 113.26 2.27 -8.98
C LEU A 223 112.04 1.42 -8.63
N ALA A 224 112.21 0.33 -7.87
CA ALA A 224 111.12 -0.53 -7.42
C ALA A 224 110.20 0.17 -6.40
N GLN A 225 110.77 0.94 -5.45
CA GLN A 225 110.01 1.78 -4.52
C GLN A 225 109.25 2.87 -5.28
N ARG A 226 109.90 3.55 -6.23
CA ARG A 226 109.24 4.56 -7.07
C ARG A 226 108.11 3.98 -7.90
N LEU A 227 108.30 2.81 -8.51
CA LEU A 227 107.27 2.11 -9.26
C LEU A 227 106.11 1.66 -8.35
N HIS A 228 106.42 1.22 -7.13
CA HIS A 228 105.41 0.86 -6.13
C HIS A 228 104.59 2.08 -5.70
N ASP A 229 105.24 3.17 -5.32
CA ASP A 229 104.59 4.42 -4.93
C ASP A 229 103.75 4.99 -6.09
N GLU A 230 104.23 4.85 -7.33
CA GLU A 230 103.48 5.23 -8.53
C GLU A 230 102.23 4.35 -8.73
N HIS A 231 102.33 3.04 -8.53
CA HIS A 231 101.16 2.15 -8.59
C HIS A 231 100.18 2.36 -7.43
N VAL A 232 100.67 2.68 -6.23
CA VAL A 232 99.82 3.01 -5.07
C VAL A 232 99.09 4.33 -5.33
N ALA A 233 99.79 5.36 -5.79
CA ALA A 233 99.18 6.64 -6.16
C ALA A 233 98.17 6.48 -7.31
N ALA A 234 98.48 5.67 -8.32
CA ALA A 234 97.55 5.35 -9.40
C ALA A 234 96.31 4.58 -8.90
N GLY A 235 96.50 3.66 -7.95
CA GLY A 235 95.41 2.91 -7.31
C GLY A 235 94.51 3.80 -6.44
N GLU A 236 95.09 4.70 -5.66
CA GLU A 236 94.36 5.69 -4.86
C GLU A 236 93.59 6.67 -5.75
N SER A 237 94.22 7.16 -6.82
CA SER A 237 93.54 8.00 -7.81
C SER A 237 92.35 7.26 -8.44
N ARG A 238 92.52 6.00 -8.84
CA ARG A 238 91.44 5.21 -9.45
C ARG A 238 90.32 4.90 -8.45
N ARG A 239 90.67 4.63 -7.19
CA ARG A 239 89.70 4.43 -6.11
C ARG A 239 88.88 5.70 -5.88
N ASN A 240 89.54 6.85 -5.77
CA ASN A 240 88.85 8.13 -5.52
C ASN A 240 87.95 8.51 -6.71
N GLU A 241 88.40 8.24 -7.94
CA GLU A 241 87.58 8.41 -9.14
C GLU A 241 86.32 7.54 -9.12
N LEU A 242 86.45 6.25 -8.80
CA LEU A 242 85.31 5.33 -8.69
C LEU A 242 84.34 5.71 -7.56
N ILE A 243 84.86 6.17 -6.42
CA ILE A 243 84.03 6.64 -5.30
C ILE A 243 83.25 7.88 -5.73
N SER A 244 83.90 8.87 -6.35
CA SER A 244 83.24 10.07 -6.82
C SER A 244 82.18 9.78 -7.90
N GLU A 245 82.45 8.83 -8.80
CA GLU A 245 81.49 8.39 -9.81
C GLU A 245 80.29 7.66 -9.17
N ALA A 246 80.54 6.78 -8.19
CA ALA A 246 79.49 6.09 -7.45
C ALA A 246 78.62 7.05 -6.62
N GLU A 247 79.24 8.01 -5.94
CA GLU A 247 78.54 9.06 -5.18
C GLU A 247 77.70 9.95 -6.10
N GLY A 248 78.23 10.32 -7.27
CA GLY A 248 77.48 11.07 -8.29
C GLY A 248 76.25 10.32 -8.79
N ARG A 249 76.41 9.05 -9.16
CA ARG A 249 75.29 8.19 -9.59
C ARG A 249 74.27 7.97 -8.48
N HIS A 250 74.71 7.78 -7.24
CA HIS A 250 73.82 7.61 -6.10
C HIS A 250 73.02 8.89 -5.82
N ALA A 251 73.65 10.06 -5.88
CA ALA A 251 72.97 11.35 -5.73
C ALA A 251 71.95 11.58 -6.85
N GLU A 252 72.28 11.22 -8.09
CA GLU A 252 71.36 11.30 -9.24
C GLU A 252 70.16 10.35 -9.08
N LEU A 253 70.39 9.11 -8.64
CA LEU A 253 69.31 8.15 -8.37
C LEU A 253 68.40 8.62 -7.24
N LEU A 254 68.95 9.17 -6.16
CA LEU A 254 68.14 9.74 -5.09
C LEU A 254 67.35 10.96 -5.55
N SER A 255 67.96 11.87 -6.30
CA SER A 255 67.27 13.05 -6.83
C SER A 255 66.14 12.68 -7.78
N THR A 256 66.37 11.73 -8.68
CA THR A 256 65.33 11.25 -9.61
C THR A 256 64.24 10.44 -8.90
N GLY A 257 64.60 9.70 -7.86
CA GLY A 257 63.64 9.00 -6.99
C GLY A 257 62.76 9.97 -6.21
N GLN A 258 63.35 11.00 -5.60
CA GLN A 258 62.64 12.05 -4.87
C GLN A 258 61.73 12.85 -5.80
N ALA A 259 62.22 13.29 -6.97
CA ALA A 259 61.41 14.02 -7.95
C ALA A 259 60.19 13.21 -8.41
N LYS A 260 60.37 11.91 -8.70
CA LYS A 260 59.24 11.02 -9.05
C LYS A 260 58.29 10.80 -7.87
N HIS A 261 58.80 10.70 -6.65
CA HIS A 261 57.98 10.57 -5.46
C HIS A 261 57.10 11.81 -5.26
N ASP A 262 57.68 13.00 -5.33
CA ASP A 262 56.97 14.27 -5.17
C ASP A 262 55.94 14.48 -6.30
N GLU A 263 56.27 14.12 -7.54
CA GLU A 263 55.33 14.12 -8.67
C GLU A 263 54.14 13.18 -8.43
N LEU A 264 54.39 11.96 -7.95
CA LEU A 264 53.32 11.00 -7.65
C LEU A 264 52.46 11.47 -6.47
N VAL A 265 53.06 12.05 -5.44
CA VAL A 265 52.32 12.58 -4.28
C VAL A 265 51.46 13.77 -4.69
N THR A 266 52.00 14.71 -5.45
CA THR A 266 51.24 15.88 -5.93
C THR A 266 50.13 15.50 -6.88
N THR A 267 50.36 14.58 -7.81
CA THR A 267 49.30 14.10 -8.72
C THR A 267 48.23 13.28 -7.99
N ALA A 268 48.60 12.47 -7.00
CA ALA A 268 47.65 11.76 -6.16
C ALA A 268 46.80 12.72 -5.30
N GLN A 269 47.44 13.73 -4.70
CA GLN A 269 46.75 14.77 -3.93
C GLN A 269 45.77 15.57 -4.80
N ALA A 270 46.20 16.00 -6.00
CA ALA A 270 45.34 16.73 -6.93
C ALA A 270 44.11 15.90 -7.35
N ARG A 271 44.30 14.61 -7.67
CA ARG A 271 43.18 13.71 -7.99
C ARG A 271 42.25 13.48 -6.80
N HIS A 272 42.79 13.34 -5.59
CA HIS A 272 41.98 13.20 -4.39
C HIS A 272 41.13 14.44 -4.13
N GLU A 273 41.72 15.64 -4.24
CA GLU A 273 40.99 16.90 -4.13
C GLU A 273 39.89 17.03 -5.19
N GLU A 274 40.17 16.64 -6.43
CA GLU A 274 39.20 16.68 -7.51
C GLU A 274 38.00 15.75 -7.25
N VAL A 275 38.25 14.49 -6.88
CA VAL A 275 37.20 13.53 -6.51
C VAL A 275 36.40 14.02 -5.30
N THR A 276 37.07 14.61 -4.30
CA THR A 276 36.40 15.17 -3.13
C THR A 276 35.49 16.33 -3.52
N ARG A 277 35.95 17.26 -4.37
CA ARG A 277 35.14 18.36 -4.89
C ARG A 277 33.96 17.87 -5.71
N GLU A 278 34.13 16.84 -6.51
CA GLU A 278 33.03 16.24 -7.28
C GLU A 278 31.99 15.59 -6.36
N ALA A 279 32.43 14.85 -5.35
CA ALA A 279 31.56 14.24 -4.34
C ALA A 279 30.78 15.31 -3.55
N GLU A 280 31.44 16.39 -3.13
CA GLU A 280 30.80 17.54 -2.49
C GLU A 280 29.78 18.23 -3.41
N ARG A 281 30.11 18.39 -4.70
CA ARG A 281 29.20 18.98 -5.71
C ARG A 281 27.96 18.12 -5.90
N LEU A 282 28.12 16.81 -6.05
CA LEU A 282 27.01 15.87 -6.17
C LEU A 282 26.16 15.83 -4.89
N GLY A 283 26.82 15.91 -3.72
CA GLY A 283 26.14 16.02 -2.43
C GLY A 283 25.30 17.29 -2.31
N ALA A 284 25.85 18.44 -2.72
CA ALA A 284 25.13 19.71 -2.71
C ALA A 284 23.97 19.72 -3.72
N GLU A 285 24.17 19.16 -4.91
CA GLU A 285 23.12 19.02 -5.93
C GLU A 285 21.99 18.10 -5.46
N ALA A 286 22.32 16.97 -4.84
CA ALA A 286 21.35 16.05 -4.26
C ALA A 286 20.58 16.69 -3.09
N ALA A 287 21.27 17.47 -2.23
CA ALA A 287 20.63 18.21 -1.16
C ALA A 287 19.66 19.28 -1.69
N ALA A 288 20.06 20.02 -2.73
CA ALA A 288 19.20 21.01 -3.38
C ALA A 288 17.97 20.36 -4.03
N LYS A 289 18.12 19.23 -4.73
CA LYS A 289 17.00 18.47 -5.29
C LYS A 289 16.06 17.96 -4.21
N ARG A 290 16.60 17.46 -3.09
CA ARG A 290 15.79 17.02 -1.94
C ARG A 290 14.97 18.15 -1.36
N GLU A 291 15.58 19.32 -1.16
CA GLU A 291 14.89 20.50 -0.65
C GLU A 291 13.79 20.96 -1.62
N GLN A 292 14.06 20.95 -2.92
CA GLN A 292 13.06 21.27 -3.93
C GLN A 292 11.86 20.30 -3.89
N ILE A 293 12.10 18.99 -3.81
CA ILE A 293 11.04 17.98 -3.72
C ILE A 293 10.23 18.18 -2.43
N LEU A 294 10.88 18.45 -1.30
CA LEU A 294 10.19 18.69 -0.03
C LEU A 294 9.36 19.97 -0.06
N SER A 295 9.87 21.04 -0.68
CA SER A 295 9.12 22.29 -0.86
C SER A 295 7.93 22.09 -1.79
N GLU A 296 8.09 21.37 -2.89
CA GLU A 296 7.01 21.09 -3.84
C GLU A 296 5.95 20.20 -3.22
N ALA A 297 6.35 19.11 -2.56
CA ALA A 297 5.44 18.23 -1.83
C ALA A 297 4.72 18.98 -0.70
N GLY A 298 5.41 19.87 0.03
CA GLY A 298 4.81 20.74 1.04
C GLY A 298 3.75 21.66 0.45
N ALA A 299 4.05 22.33 -0.68
CA ALA A 299 3.11 23.19 -1.37
C ALA A 299 1.89 22.42 -1.90
N GLN A 300 2.09 21.25 -2.52
CA GLN A 300 1.00 20.39 -2.99
C GLN A 300 0.10 19.91 -1.85
N ARG A 301 0.70 19.50 -0.71
CA ARG A 301 -0.05 19.11 0.49
C ARG A 301 -0.88 20.27 1.01
N ASP A 302 -0.29 21.46 1.14
CA ASP A 302 -0.98 22.62 1.70
C ASP A 302 -2.11 23.10 0.76
N GLN A 303 -1.90 22.99 -0.56
CA GLN A 303 -2.95 23.21 -1.56
C GLN A 303 -4.10 22.20 -1.41
N MET A 304 -3.80 20.90 -1.33
CA MET A 304 -4.83 19.87 -1.12
C MET A 304 -5.61 20.07 0.18
N LEU A 305 -4.94 20.48 1.27
CA LEU A 305 -5.60 20.78 2.53
C LEU A 305 -6.53 22.00 2.41
N SER A 306 -6.11 23.05 1.69
CA SER A 306 -6.94 24.22 1.41
C SER A 306 -8.14 23.87 0.53
N GLU A 307 -7.95 23.09 -0.53
CA GLU A 307 -9.03 22.63 -1.41
C GLU A 307 -10.03 21.74 -0.67
N ALA A 308 -9.55 20.79 0.14
CA ALA A 308 -10.39 19.94 0.96
C ALA A 308 -11.18 20.75 2.01
N ALA A 309 -10.54 21.76 2.64
CA ALA A 309 -11.22 22.66 3.56
C ALA A 309 -12.33 23.47 2.86
N ALA A 310 -12.05 24.01 1.67
CA ALA A 310 -13.03 24.74 0.88
C ALA A 310 -14.21 23.85 0.46
N GLN A 311 -13.95 22.64 -0.01
CA GLN A 311 -15.00 21.66 -0.37
C GLN A 311 -15.85 21.28 0.84
N ARG A 312 -15.22 21.05 2.00
CA ARG A 312 -15.94 20.77 3.25
C ARG A 312 -16.85 21.94 3.63
N ASP A 313 -16.35 23.16 3.59
CA ASP A 313 -17.12 24.35 3.99
C ASP A 313 -18.26 24.63 3.01
N GLN A 314 -18.07 24.36 1.71
CA GLN A 314 -19.12 24.36 0.71
C GLN A 314 -20.19 23.31 1.02
N MET A 315 -19.80 22.05 1.26
CA MET A 315 -20.73 20.97 1.61
C MET A 315 -21.53 21.30 2.88
N LEU A 316 -20.89 21.88 3.89
CA LEU A 316 -21.56 22.32 5.12
C LEU A 316 -22.57 23.44 4.85
N THR A 317 -22.23 24.38 3.97
CA THR A 317 -23.13 25.48 3.59
C THR A 317 -24.33 24.93 2.82
N GLU A 318 -24.11 24.11 1.80
CA GLU A 318 -25.20 23.49 1.04
C GLU A 318 -26.09 22.58 1.92
N ALA A 319 -25.49 21.80 2.83
CA ALA A 319 -26.25 20.97 3.76
C ALA A 319 -27.11 21.82 4.71
N ARG A 320 -26.58 22.93 5.22
CA ARG A 320 -27.33 23.88 6.05
C ARG A 320 -28.46 24.53 5.26
N GLU A 321 -28.21 24.99 4.05
CA GLU A 321 -29.24 25.57 3.18
C GLU A 321 -30.36 24.57 2.89
N ARG A 322 -30.02 23.35 2.46
CA ARG A 322 -31.01 22.28 2.22
C ARG A 322 -31.81 21.97 3.49
N SER A 323 -31.15 21.88 4.65
CA SER A 323 -31.82 21.63 5.92
C SER A 323 -32.79 22.75 6.29
N THR A 324 -32.36 24.01 6.21
CA THR A 324 -33.22 25.17 6.49
C THR A 324 -34.39 25.28 5.51
N GLY A 325 -34.16 24.97 4.22
CA GLY A 325 -35.20 24.90 3.20
C GLY A 325 -36.23 23.82 3.51
N MET A 326 -35.80 22.60 3.86
CA MET A 326 -36.71 21.52 4.25
C MET A 326 -37.56 21.86 5.48
N VAL A 327 -36.97 22.54 6.47
CA VAL A 327 -37.71 22.99 7.67
C VAL A 327 -38.74 24.05 7.28
N ALA A 328 -38.39 25.02 6.44
CA ALA A 328 -39.32 26.04 5.97
C ALA A 328 -40.48 25.43 5.16
N GLU A 329 -40.19 24.50 4.25
CA GLU A 329 -41.21 23.77 3.50
C GLU A 329 -42.13 22.94 4.41
N ALA A 330 -41.57 22.25 5.42
CA ALA A 330 -42.35 21.48 6.37
C ALA A 330 -43.26 22.38 7.21
N GLN A 331 -42.78 23.54 7.65
CA GLN A 331 -43.57 24.54 8.37
C GLN A 331 -44.69 25.11 7.48
N GLN A 332 -44.41 25.39 6.21
CA GLN A 332 -45.41 25.88 5.26
C GLN A 332 -46.50 24.83 4.99
N LYS A 333 -46.12 23.56 4.79
CA LYS A 333 -47.07 22.45 4.63
C LYS A 333 -47.93 22.26 5.88
N LYS A 334 -47.33 22.35 7.07
CA LYS A 334 -48.07 22.30 8.35
C LYS A 334 -49.08 23.44 8.46
N ALA A 335 -48.69 24.67 8.13
CA ALA A 335 -49.59 25.82 8.18
C ALA A 335 -50.76 25.65 7.21
N ALA A 336 -50.49 25.22 5.97
CA ALA A 336 -51.54 24.96 4.98
C ALA A 336 -52.50 23.84 5.41
N LEU A 337 -51.99 22.76 6.01
CA LEU A 337 -52.83 21.68 6.53
C LEU A 337 -53.71 22.13 7.69
N LEU A 338 -53.19 22.95 8.60
CA LEU A 338 -53.99 23.51 9.71
C LEU A 338 -55.09 24.42 9.18
N GLU A 339 -54.78 25.28 8.20
CA GLU A 339 -55.78 26.15 7.58
C GLU A 339 -56.89 25.35 6.89
N GLU A 340 -56.54 24.27 6.18
CA GLU A 340 -57.52 23.35 5.60
C GLU A 340 -58.34 22.64 6.66
N LEU A 341 -57.72 22.20 7.76
CA LEU A 341 -58.42 21.56 8.87
C LEU A 341 -59.41 22.54 9.54
N ASP A 342 -59.04 23.80 9.69
CA ASP A 342 -59.92 24.84 10.25
C ASP A 342 -61.08 25.16 9.29
N LYS A 343 -60.86 25.16 7.97
CA LYS A 343 -61.95 25.26 6.98
C LYS A 343 -62.92 24.09 7.10
N GLN A 344 -62.41 22.87 7.24
CA GLN A 344 -63.23 21.67 7.39
C GLN A 344 -64.02 21.69 8.71
N LYS A 345 -63.39 22.09 9.82
CA LYS A 345 -64.08 22.29 11.10
C LYS A 345 -65.21 23.30 10.95
N GLY A 346 -64.96 24.47 10.37
CA GLY A 346 -65.99 25.49 10.15
C GLY A 346 -67.16 25.01 9.28
N LEU A 347 -66.89 24.17 8.26
CA LEU A 347 -67.96 23.55 7.46
C LEU A 347 -68.77 22.53 8.26
N LEU A 348 -68.10 21.71 9.08
CA LEU A 348 -68.77 20.75 9.98
C LEU A 348 -69.62 21.47 11.03
N ASP A 349 -69.11 22.56 11.61
CA ASP A 349 -69.84 23.36 12.60
C ASP A 349 -71.11 23.97 11.99
N ARG A 350 -71.03 24.54 10.78
CA ARG A 350 -72.23 25.00 10.05
C ARG A 350 -73.22 23.86 9.80
N LYS A 351 -72.74 22.67 9.43
CA LYS A 351 -73.61 21.51 9.20
C LYS A 351 -74.30 21.06 10.49
N ILE A 352 -73.60 21.10 11.62
CA ILE A 352 -74.17 20.81 12.94
C ILE A 352 -75.26 21.84 13.28
N GLU A 353 -75.04 23.12 13.03
CA GLU A 353 -76.05 24.17 13.22
C GLU A 353 -77.29 23.97 12.34
N GLU A 354 -77.09 23.66 11.06
CA GLU A 354 -78.19 23.32 10.14
C GLU A 354 -79.01 22.13 10.64
N LEU A 355 -78.35 21.05 11.08
CA LEU A 355 -79.02 19.85 11.60
C LEU A 355 -79.77 20.14 12.90
N ARG A 356 -79.19 20.92 13.82
CA ARG A 356 -79.89 21.36 15.04
C ARG A 356 -81.10 22.23 14.73
N GLY A 357 -81.00 23.11 13.73
CA GLY A 357 -82.12 23.89 13.23
C GLY A 357 -83.23 23.00 12.65
N PHE A 358 -82.86 22.01 11.82
CA PHE A 358 -83.80 21.03 11.27
C PHE A 358 -84.49 20.24 12.38
N GLU A 359 -83.76 19.77 13.40
CA GLU A 359 -84.34 19.06 14.55
C GLU A 359 -85.33 19.95 15.31
N LYS A 360 -84.97 21.20 15.60
CA LYS A 360 -85.85 22.14 16.30
C LYS A 360 -87.15 22.37 15.53
N ASN A 361 -87.05 22.60 14.21
CA ASN A 361 -88.21 22.79 13.35
C ASN A 361 -89.05 21.51 13.23
N TYR A 362 -88.42 20.35 13.10
CA TYR A 362 -89.10 19.05 13.04
C TYR A 362 -89.87 18.77 14.35
N ARG A 363 -89.26 19.01 15.51
CA ARG A 363 -89.94 18.89 16.82
C ARG A 363 -91.11 19.85 16.94
N SER A 364 -90.97 21.09 16.47
CA SER A 364 -92.07 22.07 16.46
C SER A 364 -93.22 21.61 15.58
N ASN A 365 -92.93 21.15 14.35
CA ASN A 365 -93.95 20.66 13.42
C ASN A 365 -94.64 19.39 13.93
N LEU A 366 -93.87 18.45 14.51
CA LEU A 366 -94.42 17.25 15.12
C LEU A 366 -95.33 17.61 16.30
N LYS A 367 -94.90 18.56 17.14
CA LYS A 367 -95.73 19.06 18.25
C LYS A 367 -97.03 19.66 17.72
N SER A 368 -96.98 20.57 16.75
CA SER A 368 -98.19 21.16 16.15
C SER A 368 -99.10 20.13 15.47
N TYR A 369 -98.52 19.11 14.82
CA TYR A 369 -99.29 18.02 14.21
C TYR A 369 -100.01 17.18 15.27
N ILE A 370 -99.31 16.79 16.34
CA ILE A 370 -99.91 16.04 17.45
C ILE A 370 -100.98 16.88 18.16
N GLU A 371 -100.73 18.17 18.41
CA GLU A 371 -101.72 19.08 19.00
C GLU A 371 -102.96 19.23 18.11
N GLY A 372 -102.78 19.33 16.78
CA GLY A 372 -103.89 19.35 15.82
C GLY A 372 -104.71 18.06 15.85
N GLN A 373 -104.05 16.89 15.81
CA GLN A 373 -104.74 15.60 15.93
C GLN A 373 -105.48 15.44 17.26
N LEU A 374 -104.93 15.97 18.36
CA LEU A 374 -105.60 15.99 19.66
C LEU A 374 -106.83 16.89 19.64
N HIS A 375 -106.76 18.05 18.99
CA HIS A 375 -107.89 18.96 18.86
C HIS A 375 -109.02 18.36 18.01
N ASP A 376 -108.69 17.66 16.91
CA ASP A 376 -109.67 16.94 16.10
C ASP A 376 -110.31 15.79 16.88
N LEU A 377 -109.56 15.11 17.75
CA LEU A 377 -110.08 14.07 18.64
C LEU A 377 -110.97 14.63 19.76
N ASP A 378 -110.62 15.78 20.35
CA ASP A 378 -111.48 16.46 21.31
C ASP A 378 -112.74 17.03 20.63
N GLY A 379 -112.62 17.58 19.43
CA GLY A 379 -113.72 18.10 18.63
C GLY A 379 -114.69 17.00 18.17
N SER A 380 -114.18 15.82 17.78
CA SER A 380 -115.02 14.65 17.48
C SER A 380 -115.66 14.03 18.74
N ARG A 381 -115.11 14.30 19.93
CA ARG A 381 -115.75 13.99 21.22
C ARG A 381 -116.82 14.99 21.61
N GLN A 382 -116.87 16.14 20.94
CA GLN A 382 -117.77 17.26 21.17
C GLN A 382 -118.76 17.44 19.99
N GLU A 383 -119.24 16.35 19.38
CA GLU A 383 -120.52 16.41 18.68
C GLU A 383 -121.68 16.47 19.71
N PRO A 384 -122.55 17.48 19.64
CA PRO A 384 -123.60 17.69 20.63
C PRO A 384 -124.78 16.75 20.39
N ALA A 385 -125.16 16.02 21.44
CA ALA A 385 -126.50 15.50 21.61
C ALA A 385 -127.50 16.67 21.81
N HIS A 386 -128.09 17.18 20.73
CA HIS A 386 -129.38 17.92 20.67
C HIS A 386 -129.55 18.44 19.22
N ALA A 387 -130.68 18.33 18.53
CA ALA A 387 -132.04 17.99 18.90
C ALA A 387 -132.82 17.57 17.63
N GLY A 388 -133.74 16.61 17.75
CA GLY A 388 -134.92 16.62 16.90
C GLY A 388 -135.84 17.76 17.34
N ASN A 389 -136.58 18.37 16.40
CA ASN A 389 -138.03 18.62 16.45
C ASN A 389 -138.43 19.67 15.39
N GLN A 390 -139.45 19.35 14.58
CA GLN A 390 -140.52 20.21 14.00
C GLN A 390 -140.11 21.50 13.23
N SER A 391 -140.60 21.82 12.02
CA SER A 391 -141.79 21.46 11.25
C SER A 391 -141.58 21.83 9.78
#